data_AF-A0A3Q1BWV8-F1
#
_entry.id   AF-A0A3Q1BWV8-F1
#
_cell.length_a   1.000
_cell.length_b   1.000
_cell.length_c   1.000
_cell.angle_alpha   90.00
_cell.angle_beta   90.00
_cell.angle_gamma   90.00
#
_symmetry.space_group_name_H-M   'P 1'
#
loop_
_entity.id
_entity.type
_entity.pdbx_description
1 polymer ?
#
loop_
_entity_poly.entity_id
_entity_poly.type
_entity_poly.pdbx_seq_one_letter_code
_entity_poly.pdbx_strand_id
1 'polypeptide(L)'
;METALCKPVQLLFTRRIQFNRVNLAALLGFNSLQVSFIRWSSSRCGSEPMEKPSSSDRATLEERKELVEDGGALRGAEGGEVTPRKSSSRKSFRLDYRLEEDVTKSCRDKHGRWTNPWPTWCFPSYSLRLRFLLWDKNNSNVPTSKEVLDNELPVMEPYFVQNPDLSESGPGLRVTWLGHATVLVEMDGVNILTDPIFSQRASPFQFIGPKRFRGPPCTVEQLPRIDVVVISHSHYDHLDVGSVASLNARFGGELRWFVPLGLMDWLVKMGCENVMELDWWEENCVPGHDDVTFVCTPAQHWSKRTAMDDNKSLWSSWSVLGPDHRFFFAGDTGYCASFQEIGRRFGPFDLAAIPIGAYLPRDVMQGQHVDPVEAVQIHQDIQAKQSVAIHWGTFALAYEYYLEPPVRLREALEKKGLKPECFFTLHHGESRLIATQHGDVFE
;
A
#
# COMPACT_ATOMS: atom_id res chain seq x y z
N MET A 1 78.21 26.46 -20.53
CA MET A 1 78.93 25.34 -19.88
C MET A 1 79.29 25.84 -18.49
N GLU A 2 78.85 25.29 -17.37
CA GLU A 2 78.27 23.99 -17.04
C GLU A 2 77.47 24.12 -15.72
N THR A 3 76.28 23.53 -15.73
CA THR A 3 75.61 22.74 -14.68
C THR A 3 75.96 22.92 -13.20
N ALA A 4 74.95 23.30 -12.41
CA ALA A 4 74.88 23.08 -10.96
C ALA A 4 73.84 21.99 -10.65
N LEU A 5 74.31 20.91 -10.00
CA LEU A 5 73.53 19.75 -9.56
C LEU A 5 72.69 20.05 -8.31
N CYS A 6 71.45 19.59 -8.35
CA CYS A 6 70.42 19.73 -7.33
C CYS A 6 70.57 18.63 -6.24
N LYS A 7 70.44 19.00 -4.96
CA LYS A 7 70.38 18.08 -3.81
C LYS A 7 68.92 17.71 -3.51
N PRO A 8 68.60 16.44 -3.15
CA PRO A 8 67.27 16.07 -2.68
C PRO A 8 67.12 16.21 -1.16
N VAL A 9 65.98 16.74 -0.73
CA VAL A 9 65.54 16.86 0.67
C VAL A 9 64.68 15.64 1.03
N GLN A 10 65.04 14.97 2.12
CA GLN A 10 64.25 13.93 2.77
C GLN A 10 63.02 14.54 3.48
N LEU A 11 61.84 13.96 3.24
CA LEU A 11 60.70 14.08 4.16
C LEU A 11 59.94 12.74 4.19
N LEU A 12 60.10 11.98 5.27
CA LEU A 12 59.29 10.83 5.62
C LEU A 12 58.36 11.24 6.76
N PHE A 13 57.07 11.40 6.48
CA PHE A 13 56.02 11.43 7.49
C PHE A 13 55.07 10.28 7.25
N THR A 14 55.14 9.28 8.12
CA THR A 14 54.16 8.22 8.29
C THR A 14 52.86 8.80 8.83
N ARG A 15 51.74 8.64 8.10
CA ARG A 15 50.38 8.68 8.68
C ARG A 15 49.67 7.37 8.44
N ARG A 16 49.42 6.66 9.54
CA ARG A 16 48.56 5.49 9.67
C ARG A 16 47.13 5.88 9.30
N ILE A 17 46.51 5.17 8.35
CA ILE A 17 45.07 5.22 8.11
C ILE A 17 44.43 4.20 9.05
N GLN A 18 43.62 4.68 10.00
CA GLN A 18 42.79 3.86 10.86
C GLN A 18 41.59 3.33 10.05
N PHE A 19 41.53 2.01 9.88
CA PHE A 19 40.30 1.32 9.52
C PHE A 19 39.38 1.29 10.74
N ASN A 20 38.30 2.05 10.72
CA ASN A 20 37.22 1.88 11.70
C ASN A 20 36.42 0.62 11.34
N ARG A 21 36.63 -0.44 12.12
CA ARG A 21 35.73 -1.60 12.20
C ARG A 21 34.39 -1.12 12.75
N VAL A 22 33.41 -0.95 11.88
CA VAL A 22 32.01 -0.80 12.30
C VAL A 22 31.52 -2.17 12.78
N ASN A 23 30.98 -2.18 13.98
CA ASN A 23 30.50 -3.35 14.69
C ASN A 23 29.27 -3.93 13.98
N LEU A 24 29.43 -5.07 13.30
CA LEU A 24 28.43 -5.72 12.44
C LEU A 24 27.24 -6.34 13.23
N ALA A 25 27.26 -6.27 14.56
CA ALA A 25 26.24 -6.85 15.44
C ALA A 25 24.95 -6.01 15.57
N ALA A 26 24.92 -4.77 15.06
CA ALA A 26 23.72 -3.92 15.13
C ALA A 26 22.79 -4.03 13.91
N LEU A 27 23.19 -4.74 12.85
CA LEU A 27 22.34 -5.05 11.69
C LEU A 27 21.61 -6.41 11.80
N LEU A 28 21.94 -7.20 12.81
CA LEU A 28 21.40 -8.53 13.04
C LEU A 28 21.03 -8.60 14.52
N GLY A 29 19.75 -8.66 14.85
CA GLY A 29 19.27 -8.80 16.23
C GLY A 29 19.65 -10.13 16.90
N PHE A 30 20.94 -10.35 17.13
CA PHE A 30 21.51 -11.49 17.85
C PHE A 30 22.43 -10.97 18.94
N ASN A 31 21.95 -10.94 20.18
CA ASN A 31 22.84 -10.94 21.34
C ASN A 31 23.23 -12.37 21.68
N SER A 32 24.53 -12.59 21.82
CA SER A 32 25.15 -13.82 22.29
C SER A 32 24.62 -14.20 23.67
N LEU A 33 24.05 -15.40 23.78
CA LEU A 33 23.81 -16.05 25.07
C LEU A 33 24.70 -17.29 25.17
N GLN A 34 25.45 -17.32 26.27
CA GLN A 34 26.31 -18.40 26.69
C GLN A 34 25.58 -19.74 26.70
N VAL A 35 26.24 -20.73 26.10
CA VAL A 35 25.91 -22.15 26.24
C VAL A 35 25.98 -22.54 27.71
N SER A 36 24.84 -22.93 28.28
CA SER A 36 24.78 -23.68 29.53
C SER A 36 24.09 -25.01 29.22
N PHE A 37 24.85 -26.10 29.33
CA PHE A 37 24.37 -27.46 29.19
C PHE A 37 23.31 -27.77 30.26
N ILE A 38 22.10 -28.12 29.84
CA ILE A 38 21.12 -28.79 30.71
C ILE A 38 20.66 -30.07 29.99
N ARG A 39 20.92 -31.19 30.67
CA ARG A 39 20.54 -32.56 30.30
C ARG A 39 19.03 -32.67 30.05
N TRP A 40 18.67 -33.29 28.94
CA TRP A 40 17.33 -33.81 28.70
C TRP A 40 17.26 -35.28 29.16
N SER A 41 16.40 -35.56 30.12
CA SER A 41 15.96 -36.91 30.47
C SER A 41 14.69 -37.23 29.69
N SER A 42 14.74 -38.30 28.93
CA SER A 42 13.65 -38.88 28.16
C SER A 42 12.52 -39.40 29.04
N SER A 43 11.27 -39.09 28.68
CA SER A 43 10.11 -39.84 29.13
C SER A 43 9.18 -40.06 27.94
N ARG A 44 8.98 -41.34 27.64
CA ARG A 44 8.03 -41.87 26.66
C ARG A 44 6.61 -41.58 27.13
N CYS A 45 5.71 -41.24 26.22
CA CYS A 45 4.30 -41.48 26.42
C CYS A 45 3.71 -42.12 25.16
N GLY A 46 2.98 -43.21 25.40
CA GLY A 46 2.50 -44.14 24.40
C GLY A 46 1.28 -43.66 23.63
N SER A 47 1.16 -44.26 22.46
CA SER A 47 -0.02 -44.31 21.60
C SER A 47 -1.09 -45.24 22.18
N GLU A 48 -2.37 -44.87 22.07
CA GLU A 48 -3.44 -45.77 21.60
C GLU A 48 -4.69 -44.98 21.13
N PRO A 49 -5.47 -45.50 20.15
CA PRO A 49 -6.56 -44.78 19.46
C PRO A 49 -7.98 -45.34 19.73
N MET A 50 -9.02 -44.55 19.44
CA MET A 50 -10.44 -44.88 19.09
C MET A 50 -11.32 -43.71 19.58
N GLU A 51 -12.43 -43.28 18.98
CA GLU A 51 -13.42 -43.94 18.13
C GLU A 51 -14.27 -42.87 17.40
N LYS A 52 -14.83 -43.19 16.23
CA LYS A 52 -15.88 -42.41 15.54
C LYS A 52 -17.26 -42.87 16.01
N PRO A 53 -18.30 -42.03 15.89
CA PRO A 53 -19.62 -42.53 15.54
C PRO A 53 -20.13 -41.99 14.21
N SER A 54 -20.92 -42.84 13.56
CA SER A 54 -21.54 -42.71 12.25
C SER A 54 -23.02 -42.30 12.33
N SER A 55 -23.48 -41.76 11.20
CA SER A 55 -24.78 -41.92 10.53
C SER A 55 -26.08 -41.31 11.08
N SER A 56 -26.83 -40.78 10.10
CA SER A 56 -28.29 -40.55 9.99
C SER A 56 -28.88 -39.51 10.95
N ASP A 57 -29.54 -38.45 10.47
CA ASP A 57 -30.85 -38.57 9.82
C ASP A 57 -31.14 -37.53 8.73
N ARG A 58 -31.88 -38.01 7.73
CA ARG A 58 -32.51 -37.28 6.63
C ARG A 58 -33.96 -37.02 7.04
N ALA A 59 -34.41 -35.78 7.08
CA ALA A 59 -35.83 -35.45 7.11
C ALA A 59 -36.14 -34.21 6.28
N THR A 60 -36.83 -34.46 5.17
CA THR A 60 -37.55 -33.53 4.29
C THR A 60 -38.82 -33.00 4.98
N LEU A 61 -39.15 -31.72 4.81
CA LEU A 61 -40.50 -31.12 4.94
C LEU A 61 -40.43 -29.73 4.24
N GLU A 62 -40.87 -29.64 2.99
CA GLU A 62 -42.19 -29.15 2.52
C GLU A 62 -42.40 -27.64 2.61
N GLU A 63 -42.44 -27.01 1.43
CA GLU A 63 -42.95 -25.67 1.14
C GLU A 63 -44.43 -25.55 1.56
N ARG A 64 -44.77 -24.44 2.21
CA ARG A 64 -46.13 -23.87 2.15
C ARG A 64 -46.08 -22.47 1.58
N LYS A 65 -46.67 -22.33 0.39
CA LYS A 65 -47.15 -21.08 -0.20
C LYS A 65 -48.48 -20.73 0.46
N GLU A 66 -48.61 -19.51 0.97
CA GLU A 66 -49.92 -18.90 1.22
C GLU A 66 -50.09 -17.70 0.30
N LEU A 67 -51.11 -17.82 -0.56
CA LEU A 67 -51.76 -16.76 -1.33
C LEU A 67 -52.95 -16.28 -0.49
N VAL A 68 -53.13 -14.98 -0.36
CA VAL A 68 -54.45 -14.39 -0.06
C VAL A 68 -54.65 -13.17 -0.96
N GLU A 69 -55.72 -13.24 -1.75
CA GLU A 69 -56.23 -12.18 -2.62
C GLU A 69 -57.10 -11.17 -1.85
N ASP A 70 -56.92 -9.92 -2.31
CA ASP A 70 -57.81 -8.78 -2.53
C ASP A 70 -59.24 -8.68 -1.94
N GLY A 71 -59.64 -7.42 -1.65
CA GLY A 71 -61.02 -7.03 -1.43
C GLY A 71 -61.25 -5.61 -0.86
N GLY A 72 -61.54 -4.64 -1.74
CA GLY A 72 -62.72 -3.76 -1.56
C GLY A 72 -62.59 -2.26 -1.23
N ALA A 73 -62.57 -1.43 -2.30
CA ALA A 73 -63.43 -0.25 -2.58
C ALA A 73 -63.53 1.02 -1.66
N LEU A 74 -62.95 2.12 -2.18
CA LEU A 74 -63.52 3.46 -2.58
C LEU A 74 -64.41 4.34 -1.64
N ARG A 75 -63.93 5.59 -1.42
CA ARG A 75 -64.55 6.96 -1.53
C ARG A 75 -63.72 7.96 -0.69
N GLY A 76 -63.34 9.20 -1.02
CA GLY A 76 -63.46 10.10 -2.17
C GLY A 76 -63.09 11.54 -1.71
N ALA A 77 -62.35 12.31 -2.55
CA ALA A 77 -62.14 13.79 -2.58
C ALA A 77 -61.41 14.45 -1.37
N GLU A 78 -60.54 15.48 -1.43
CA GLU A 78 -60.12 16.52 -2.39
C GLU A 78 -58.59 16.78 -2.18
N GLY A 79 -57.79 17.08 -3.21
CA GLY A 79 -57.43 18.47 -3.54
C GLY A 79 -56.11 18.94 -2.87
N GLY A 80 -54.97 18.72 -3.53
CA GLY A 80 -53.66 19.23 -3.07
C GLY A 80 -52.52 18.80 -4.00
N GLU A 81 -52.14 19.68 -4.92
CA GLU A 81 -51.07 19.51 -5.89
C GLU A 81 -49.70 19.51 -5.16
N VAL A 82 -49.11 18.32 -4.99
CA VAL A 82 -47.71 18.17 -4.57
C VAL A 82 -47.03 17.31 -5.62
N THR A 83 -46.09 17.92 -6.34
CA THR A 83 -45.22 17.23 -7.29
C THR A 83 -44.47 16.11 -6.56
N PRO A 84 -44.59 14.84 -6.99
CA PRO A 84 -43.85 13.77 -6.35
C PRO A 84 -42.39 13.89 -6.80
N ARG A 85 -41.52 14.36 -5.89
CA ARG A 85 -40.09 14.07 -5.97
C ARG A 85 -39.99 12.56 -6.14
N LYS A 86 -39.52 12.11 -7.30
CA LYS A 86 -39.15 10.72 -7.56
C LYS A 86 -38.16 10.33 -6.46
N SER A 87 -38.66 9.60 -5.47
CA SER A 87 -37.86 8.83 -4.55
C SER A 87 -37.11 7.81 -5.40
N SER A 88 -35.88 8.16 -5.77
CA SER A 88 -34.90 7.19 -6.25
C SER A 88 -34.70 6.22 -5.09
N SER A 89 -35.32 5.06 -5.21
CA SER A 89 -35.09 3.89 -4.37
C SER A 89 -33.58 3.62 -4.39
N ARG A 90 -32.90 4.08 -3.34
CA ARG A 90 -31.47 3.90 -3.08
C ARG A 90 -31.15 2.42 -3.14
N LYS A 91 -30.49 1.99 -4.22
CA LYS A 91 -29.77 0.71 -4.22
C LYS A 91 -28.55 0.91 -3.32
N SER A 92 -28.64 0.53 -2.05
CA SER A 92 -27.43 0.18 -1.31
C SER A 92 -26.70 -0.86 -2.17
N PHE A 93 -25.43 -0.63 -2.47
CA PHE A 93 -24.60 -1.58 -3.21
C PHE A 93 -24.36 -2.81 -2.32
N ARG A 94 -25.39 -3.65 -2.14
CA ARG A 94 -25.24 -4.94 -1.49
C ARG A 94 -24.54 -5.83 -2.48
N LEU A 95 -23.26 -6.06 -2.22
CA LEU A 95 -22.45 -7.03 -2.92
C LEU A 95 -23.22 -8.37 -3.00
N ASP A 96 -23.27 -8.97 -4.19
CA ASP A 96 -23.86 -10.30 -4.33
C ASP A 96 -22.94 -11.30 -3.61
N TYR A 97 -23.32 -11.69 -2.41
CA TYR A 97 -22.63 -12.62 -1.52
C TYR A 97 -22.35 -13.99 -2.17
N ARG A 98 -22.98 -14.30 -3.32
CA ARG A 98 -22.68 -15.48 -4.12
C ARG A 98 -21.28 -15.45 -4.75
N LEU A 99 -20.63 -14.29 -4.83
CA LEU A 99 -19.25 -14.15 -5.33
C LEU A 99 -18.16 -14.40 -4.26
N GLU A 100 -18.52 -14.56 -2.98
CA GLU A 100 -17.52 -14.80 -1.91
C GLU A 100 -16.81 -16.15 -1.99
N GLU A 101 -17.40 -17.14 -2.68
CA GLU A 101 -16.79 -18.45 -2.89
C GLU A 101 -15.68 -18.44 -3.97
N ASP A 102 -15.60 -17.37 -4.77
CA ASP A 102 -14.69 -17.27 -5.93
C ASP A 102 -13.42 -16.44 -5.69
N VAL A 103 -13.22 -15.94 -4.47
CA VAL A 103 -12.07 -15.09 -4.13
C VAL A 103 -11.05 -15.78 -3.23
N THR A 104 -9.78 -15.44 -3.45
CA THR A 104 -8.67 -15.94 -2.64
C THR A 104 -8.73 -15.32 -1.23
N LYS A 105 -8.97 -16.16 -0.21
CA LYS A 105 -9.05 -15.72 1.18
C LYS A 105 -7.67 -15.62 1.83
N SER A 106 -7.55 -14.74 2.83
CA SER A 106 -6.36 -14.68 3.68
C SER A 106 -6.20 -15.99 4.46
N CYS A 107 -4.96 -16.36 4.78
CA CYS A 107 -4.68 -17.59 5.50
C CYS A 107 -3.47 -17.44 6.44
N ARG A 108 -3.47 -18.24 7.50
CA ARG A 108 -2.40 -18.26 8.51
C ARG A 108 -1.74 -19.63 8.59
N ASP A 109 -0.47 -19.64 8.95
CA ASP A 109 0.26 -20.85 9.28
C ASP A 109 -0.12 -21.40 10.67
N LYS A 110 0.45 -22.55 11.03
CA LYS A 110 0.26 -23.20 12.34
C LYS A 110 0.72 -22.36 13.55
N HIS A 111 1.47 -21.28 13.31
CA HIS A 111 1.96 -20.35 14.32
C HIS A 111 1.13 -19.06 14.36
N GLY A 112 0.05 -18.99 13.60
CA GLY A 112 -0.82 -17.82 13.51
C GLY A 112 -0.23 -16.66 12.71
N ARG A 113 0.83 -16.90 11.92
CA ARG A 113 1.43 -15.89 11.03
C ARG A 113 0.72 -15.92 9.68
N TRP A 114 0.46 -14.75 9.11
CA TRP A 114 -0.14 -14.65 7.79
C TRP A 114 0.78 -15.20 6.69
N THR A 115 0.18 -15.80 5.67
CA THR A 115 0.91 -16.43 4.56
C THR A 115 0.32 -16.03 3.21
N ASN A 116 1.16 -15.99 2.19
CA ASN A 116 0.71 -15.81 0.81
C ASN A 116 0.17 -17.13 0.24
N PRO A 117 -1.05 -17.14 -0.32
CA PRO A 117 -1.65 -18.34 -0.90
C PRO A 117 -1.19 -18.63 -2.35
N TRP A 118 -0.53 -17.69 -3.02
CA TRP A 118 -0.22 -17.80 -4.44
C TRP A 118 1.10 -18.53 -4.73
N PRO A 119 1.17 -19.33 -5.81
CA PRO A 119 2.41 -20.01 -6.22
C PRO A 119 3.49 -19.05 -6.72
N THR A 120 3.12 -17.81 -7.08
CA THR A 120 4.04 -16.73 -7.43
C THR A 120 4.80 -16.18 -6.22
N TRP A 121 4.38 -16.51 -4.99
CA TRP A 121 5.11 -16.12 -3.79
C TRP A 121 6.41 -16.91 -3.65
N CYS A 122 7.52 -16.21 -3.75
CA CYS A 122 8.84 -16.74 -3.41
C CYS A 122 9.55 -15.78 -2.44
N PHE A 123 9.65 -16.18 -1.17
CA PHE A 123 10.43 -15.41 -0.22
C PHE A 123 11.92 -15.74 -0.35
N PRO A 124 12.83 -14.74 -0.39
CA PRO A 124 14.24 -15.01 -0.61
C PRO A 124 14.83 -15.84 0.53
N SER A 125 15.62 -16.85 0.14
CA SER A 125 16.35 -17.69 1.08
C SER A 125 17.31 -16.85 1.93
N TYR A 126 17.75 -17.37 3.06
CA TYR A 126 18.73 -16.68 3.91
C TYR A 126 20.03 -16.40 3.14
N SER A 127 20.47 -17.32 2.28
CA SER A 127 21.67 -17.12 1.45
C SER A 127 21.49 -15.99 0.44
N LEU A 128 20.32 -15.88 -0.20
CA LEU A 128 20.02 -14.79 -1.14
C LEU A 128 19.93 -13.44 -0.42
N ARG A 129 19.33 -13.38 0.78
CA ARG A 129 19.31 -12.15 1.58
C ARG A 129 20.69 -11.71 2.04
N LEU A 130 21.53 -12.66 2.44
CA LEU A 130 22.91 -12.37 2.81
C LEU A 130 23.74 -11.91 1.60
N ARG A 131 23.54 -12.53 0.43
CA ARG A 131 24.12 -12.09 -0.84
C ARG A 131 23.71 -10.66 -1.18
N PHE A 132 22.40 -10.39 -1.13
CA PHE A 132 21.85 -9.07 -1.37
C PHE A 132 22.51 -8.01 -0.50
N LEU A 133 22.55 -8.23 0.83
CA LEU A 133 23.05 -7.23 1.77
C LEU A 133 24.57 -6.99 1.70
N LEU A 134 25.36 -8.04 1.41
CA LEU A 134 26.82 -7.98 1.53
C LEU A 134 27.58 -7.94 0.20
N TRP A 135 27.01 -8.48 -0.86
CA TRP A 135 27.72 -8.75 -2.12
C TRP A 135 27.07 -8.15 -3.36
N ASP A 136 25.74 -8.05 -3.41
CA ASP A 136 25.08 -7.47 -4.58
C ASP A 136 25.47 -6.00 -4.71
N LYS A 137 25.82 -5.60 -5.93
CA LYS A 137 26.25 -4.23 -6.19
C LYS A 137 25.02 -3.32 -6.18
N ASN A 138 25.01 -2.36 -5.26
CA ASN A 138 24.00 -1.30 -5.25
C ASN A 138 24.22 -0.38 -6.46
N ASN A 139 23.29 -0.41 -7.43
CA ASN A 139 23.32 0.44 -8.62
C ASN A 139 22.30 1.59 -8.56
N SER A 140 21.80 1.92 -7.36
CA SER A 140 20.84 3.03 -7.19
C SER A 140 21.38 4.37 -7.69
N ASN A 141 22.70 4.59 -7.55
CA ASN A 141 23.44 5.77 -8.02
C ASN A 141 22.71 7.09 -7.77
N VAL A 142 22.08 7.22 -6.60
CA VAL A 142 21.40 8.45 -6.19
C VAL A 142 22.44 9.57 -6.06
N PRO A 143 22.30 10.70 -6.79
CA PRO A 143 23.23 11.82 -6.69
C PRO A 143 23.24 12.41 -5.29
N THR A 144 24.42 12.79 -4.81
CA THR A 144 24.55 13.55 -3.56
C THR A 144 24.33 15.06 -3.78
N SER A 145 24.48 15.54 -5.02
CA SER A 145 24.23 16.94 -5.38
C SER A 145 22.75 17.24 -5.34
N LYS A 146 22.41 18.31 -4.63
CA LYS A 146 21.04 18.83 -4.59
C LYS A 146 20.62 19.36 -5.96
N GLU A 147 21.51 20.05 -6.69
CA GLU A 147 21.17 20.61 -8.01
C GLU A 147 20.76 19.52 -9.01
N VAL A 148 21.47 18.39 -9.03
CA VAL A 148 21.11 17.26 -9.91
C VAL A 148 19.77 16.67 -9.51
N LEU A 149 19.52 16.47 -8.21
CA LEU A 149 18.24 15.94 -7.73
C LEU A 149 17.08 16.90 -7.99
N ASP A 150 17.28 18.21 -7.83
CA ASP A 150 16.24 19.21 -8.07
C ASP A 150 15.91 19.34 -9.57
N ASN A 151 16.88 19.10 -10.46
CA ASN A 151 16.66 19.08 -11.92
C ASN A 151 15.92 17.82 -12.38
N GLU A 152 16.32 16.64 -11.89
CA GLU A 152 15.76 15.35 -12.36
C GLU A 152 14.46 14.97 -11.64
N LEU A 153 14.35 15.30 -10.35
CA LEU A 153 13.22 15.00 -9.47
C LEU A 153 12.86 16.25 -8.66
N PRO A 154 12.28 17.28 -9.30
CA PRO A 154 11.85 18.49 -8.62
C PRO A 154 10.79 18.14 -7.56
N VAL A 155 10.91 18.82 -6.41
CA VAL A 155 9.89 18.80 -5.36
C VAL A 155 9.06 20.07 -5.50
N MET A 156 7.84 19.90 -6.00
CA MET A 156 6.86 20.93 -6.26
C MET A 156 6.08 21.24 -4.97
N GLU A 157 5.71 22.49 -4.79
CA GLU A 157 4.77 22.86 -3.72
C GLU A 157 3.35 22.46 -4.16
N PRO A 158 2.60 21.68 -3.36
CA PRO A 158 1.27 21.21 -3.76
C PRO A 158 0.26 22.35 -3.94
N TYR A 159 -0.74 22.13 -4.80
CA TYR A 159 -1.71 23.17 -5.14
C TYR A 159 -2.47 23.71 -3.92
N PHE A 160 -2.76 22.87 -2.93
CA PHE A 160 -3.48 23.25 -1.70
C PHE A 160 -2.63 24.08 -0.74
N VAL A 161 -1.30 24.09 -0.90
CA VAL A 161 -0.42 25.00 -0.16
C VAL A 161 -0.38 26.35 -0.84
N GLN A 162 -0.31 26.35 -2.19
CA GLN A 162 -0.32 27.58 -2.99
C GLN A 162 -1.67 28.31 -2.92
N ASN A 163 -2.77 27.56 -2.96
CA ASN A 163 -4.14 28.07 -2.99
C ASN A 163 -5.03 27.27 -2.03
N PRO A 164 -4.98 27.54 -0.71
CA PRO A 164 -5.76 26.80 0.29
C PRO A 164 -7.27 26.83 0.04
N ASP A 165 -7.80 27.94 -0.49
CA ASP A 165 -9.22 28.12 -0.79
C ASP A 165 -9.72 27.20 -1.92
N LEU A 166 -8.81 26.67 -2.75
CA LEU A 166 -9.16 25.72 -3.82
C LEU A 166 -9.20 24.26 -3.34
N SER A 167 -8.81 23.98 -2.09
CA SER A 167 -8.91 22.63 -1.52
C SER A 167 -10.36 22.16 -1.33
N GLU A 168 -11.33 23.07 -1.38
CA GLU A 168 -12.76 22.75 -1.37
C GLU A 168 -13.39 22.73 -2.78
N SER A 169 -12.60 22.92 -3.84
CA SER A 169 -13.13 23.14 -5.19
C SER A 169 -13.43 21.85 -5.96
N GLY A 170 -14.70 21.46 -5.91
CA GLY A 170 -15.49 20.95 -7.05
C GLY A 170 -15.47 19.43 -7.33
N PRO A 171 -16.54 18.89 -7.95
CA PRO A 171 -16.71 17.46 -8.20
C PRO A 171 -15.62 16.93 -9.14
N GLY A 172 -15.01 15.81 -8.77
CA GLY A 172 -14.03 15.09 -9.59
C GLY A 172 -13.11 14.20 -8.78
N LEU A 173 -12.25 13.47 -9.49
CA LEU A 173 -11.20 12.64 -8.91
C LEU A 173 -9.86 13.36 -9.09
N ARG A 174 -9.18 13.71 -8.01
CA ARG A 174 -7.85 14.34 -8.03
C ARG A 174 -6.85 13.50 -7.28
N VAL A 175 -5.63 13.47 -7.78
CA VAL A 175 -4.50 12.83 -7.10
C VAL A 175 -3.33 13.79 -6.96
N THR A 176 -2.69 13.78 -5.79
CA THR A 176 -1.43 14.49 -5.53
C THR A 176 -0.41 13.48 -5.01
N TRP A 177 0.76 13.39 -5.64
CA TRP A 177 1.81 12.48 -5.19
C TRP A 177 2.71 13.15 -4.16
N LEU A 178 2.66 12.72 -2.90
CA LEU A 178 3.47 13.28 -1.81
C LEU A 178 4.83 12.58 -1.65
N GLY A 179 5.14 11.67 -2.57
CA GLY A 179 6.35 10.87 -2.61
C GLY A 179 6.16 9.46 -2.03
N HIS A 180 6.98 8.53 -2.50
CA HIS A 180 6.93 7.12 -2.15
C HIS A 180 5.54 6.52 -2.44
N ALA A 181 4.94 5.81 -1.49
CA ALA A 181 3.57 5.29 -1.55
C ALA A 181 2.52 6.28 -0.99
N THR A 182 2.92 7.49 -0.59
CA THR A 182 1.99 8.50 -0.08
C THR A 182 1.35 9.27 -1.24
N VAL A 183 0.07 9.04 -1.46
CA VAL A 183 -0.78 9.84 -2.34
C VAL A 183 -1.95 10.43 -1.56
N LEU A 184 -2.27 11.69 -1.85
CA LEU A 184 -3.55 12.29 -1.47
C LEU A 184 -4.50 12.12 -2.64
N VAL A 185 -5.64 11.49 -2.40
CA VAL A 185 -6.73 11.31 -3.36
C VAL A 185 -7.96 12.01 -2.86
N GLU A 186 -8.55 12.84 -3.71
CA GLU A 186 -9.77 13.58 -3.43
C GLU A 186 -10.83 13.03 -4.38
N MET A 187 -11.85 12.37 -3.85
CA MET A 187 -12.91 11.72 -4.63
C MET A 187 -14.22 11.71 -3.86
N ASP A 188 -15.34 11.96 -4.54
CA ASP A 188 -16.69 11.82 -3.96
C ASP A 188 -16.87 12.54 -2.60
N GLY A 189 -16.18 13.69 -2.42
CA GLY A 189 -16.21 14.46 -1.19
C GLY A 189 -15.37 13.91 -0.03
N VAL A 190 -14.50 12.93 -0.27
CA VAL A 190 -13.61 12.30 0.71
C VAL A 190 -12.15 12.51 0.34
N ASN A 191 -11.36 12.99 1.30
CA ASN A 191 -9.92 13.13 1.17
C ASN A 191 -9.19 11.94 1.82
N ILE A 192 -8.56 11.13 0.98
CA ILE A 192 -7.94 9.86 1.32
C ILE A 192 -6.42 10.01 1.22
N LEU A 193 -5.72 9.63 2.29
CA LEU A 193 -4.26 9.62 2.34
C LEU A 193 -3.76 8.18 2.46
N THR A 194 -2.91 7.74 1.53
CA THR A 194 -2.33 6.39 1.55
C THR A 194 -0.98 6.38 2.24
N ASP A 195 -0.68 5.35 3.04
CA ASP A 195 0.67 5.06 3.58
C ASP A 195 1.52 6.30 3.90
N PRO A 196 1.08 7.17 4.83
CA PRO A 196 1.71 8.47 5.03
C PRO A 196 3.08 8.34 5.68
N ILE A 197 4.11 8.84 4.99
CA ILE A 197 5.46 9.03 5.51
C ILE A 197 6.00 10.45 5.24
N PHE A 198 5.97 11.28 6.27
CA PHE A 198 6.52 12.64 6.31
C PHE A 198 7.91 12.69 6.99
N SER A 199 8.30 11.63 7.70
CA SER A 199 9.62 11.52 8.31
C SER A 199 10.76 11.47 7.28
N GLN A 200 11.97 11.82 7.74
CA GLN A 200 13.18 11.78 6.91
C GLN A 200 13.71 10.36 6.70
N ARG A 201 13.47 9.45 7.66
CA ARG A 201 13.89 8.05 7.58
C ARG A 201 12.73 7.10 7.77
N ALA A 202 12.70 6.07 6.93
CA ALA A 202 11.86 4.89 7.08
C ALA A 202 12.55 3.90 8.02
N SER A 203 12.46 4.13 9.33
CA SER A 203 13.21 3.38 10.33
C SER A 203 12.57 3.52 11.71
N PRO A 204 12.75 2.54 12.62
CA PRO A 204 12.40 2.72 14.03
C PRO A 204 13.18 3.86 14.70
N PHE A 205 14.30 4.29 14.10
CA PHE A 205 15.17 5.32 14.64
C PHE A 205 15.52 6.36 13.58
N GLN A 206 15.45 7.65 13.91
CA GLN A 206 15.74 8.72 12.94
C GLN A 206 17.25 8.93 12.65
N PHE A 207 18.15 8.24 13.36
CA PHE A 207 19.60 8.30 13.14
C PHE A 207 20.16 7.18 12.25
N ILE A 208 19.40 6.11 11.98
CA ILE A 208 19.83 4.94 11.19
C ILE A 208 18.70 4.45 10.27
N GLY A 209 19.03 3.70 9.22
CA GLY A 209 18.06 3.17 8.25
C GLY A 209 17.88 4.07 7.01
N PRO A 210 17.06 3.67 6.04
CA PRO A 210 16.89 4.39 4.78
C PRO A 210 16.47 5.85 5.00
N LYS A 211 17.24 6.79 4.45
CA LYS A 211 16.89 8.22 4.41
C LYS A 211 16.32 8.55 3.04
N ARG A 212 15.22 9.30 2.98
CA ARG A 212 14.71 9.80 1.70
C ARG A 212 15.70 10.78 1.07
N PHE A 213 15.86 10.70 -0.24
CA PHE A 213 16.66 11.65 -1.02
C PHE A 213 15.80 12.80 -1.59
N ARG A 214 14.47 12.62 -1.62
CA ARG A 214 13.48 13.69 -1.85
C ARG A 214 12.58 13.85 -0.65
N GLY A 215 12.53 15.07 -0.09
CA GLY A 215 11.69 15.39 1.07
C GLY A 215 10.21 15.36 0.72
N PRO A 216 9.32 15.32 1.73
CA PRO A 216 7.89 15.49 1.47
C PRO A 216 7.65 16.92 0.93
N PRO A 217 6.73 17.09 -0.03
CA PRO A 217 6.47 18.39 -0.66
C PRO A 217 5.71 19.37 0.25
N CYS A 218 5.13 18.88 1.35
CA CYS A 218 4.46 19.69 2.37
C CYS A 218 4.63 19.05 3.76
N THR A 219 4.29 19.79 4.81
CA THR A 219 4.18 19.25 6.18
C THR A 219 2.78 18.70 6.44
N VAL A 220 2.61 17.98 7.56
CA VAL A 220 1.29 17.48 7.97
C VAL A 220 0.33 18.63 8.25
N GLU A 221 0.80 19.77 8.73
CA GLU A 221 0.00 20.97 9.03
C GLU A 221 -0.52 21.66 7.76
N GLN A 222 0.18 21.49 6.64
CA GLN A 222 -0.17 22.08 5.35
C GLN A 222 -1.13 21.23 4.53
N LEU A 223 -1.40 19.98 4.92
CA LEU A 223 -2.40 19.15 4.23
C LEU A 223 -3.78 19.81 4.30
N PRO A 224 -4.68 19.56 3.32
CA PRO A 224 -6.09 19.85 3.50
C PRO A 224 -6.68 18.96 4.60
N ARG A 225 -7.98 19.09 4.88
CA ARG A 225 -8.69 18.13 5.73
C ARG A 225 -8.48 16.71 5.16
N ILE A 226 -8.14 15.76 6.02
CA ILE A 226 -8.01 14.35 5.67
C ILE A 226 -9.11 13.60 6.43
N ASP A 227 -9.99 12.94 5.70
CA ASP A 227 -11.07 12.15 6.28
C ASP A 227 -10.60 10.74 6.60
N VAL A 228 -9.71 10.20 5.75
CA VAL A 228 -9.28 8.80 5.80
C VAL A 228 -7.80 8.66 5.58
N VAL A 229 -7.16 7.82 6.40
CA VAL A 229 -5.88 7.20 6.07
C VAL A 229 -6.09 5.71 5.81
N VAL A 230 -5.57 5.20 4.69
CA VAL A 230 -5.48 3.77 4.42
C VAL A 230 -4.02 3.31 4.57
N ILE A 231 -3.81 2.25 5.33
CA ILE A 231 -2.50 1.62 5.53
C ILE A 231 -2.48 0.29 4.79
N SER A 232 -1.51 0.06 3.90
CA SER A 232 -1.36 -1.21 3.17
C SER A 232 -0.72 -2.28 4.05
N HIS A 233 0.33 -1.97 4.80
CA HIS A 233 1.07 -2.95 5.59
C HIS A 233 2.00 -2.27 6.61
N SER A 234 2.73 -3.09 7.38
CA SER A 234 3.42 -2.61 8.57
C SER A 234 4.84 -2.08 8.35
N HIS A 235 5.40 -2.04 7.14
CA HIS A 235 6.81 -1.60 6.97
C HIS A 235 7.00 -0.11 7.31
N TYR A 236 8.23 0.27 7.65
CA TYR A 236 8.53 1.61 8.18
C TYR A 236 8.38 2.74 7.17
N ASP A 237 8.46 2.43 5.87
CA ASP A 237 8.24 3.36 4.77
C ASP A 237 6.76 3.53 4.39
N HIS A 238 5.86 2.72 4.98
CA HIS A 238 4.41 2.78 4.76
C HIS A 238 3.62 3.13 6.03
N LEU A 239 4.12 2.70 7.19
CA LEU A 239 3.57 2.99 8.51
C LEU A 239 4.63 3.70 9.39
N ASP A 240 4.75 5.00 9.18
CA ASP A 240 5.68 5.88 9.90
C ASP A 240 5.07 6.41 11.21
N VAL A 241 5.76 6.17 12.33
CA VAL A 241 5.30 6.59 13.65
C VAL A 241 5.20 8.12 13.79
N GLY A 242 6.11 8.86 13.15
CA GLY A 242 6.08 10.33 13.19
C GLY A 242 4.84 10.88 12.49
N SER A 243 4.54 10.32 11.32
CA SER A 243 3.36 10.69 10.52
C SER A 243 2.06 10.35 11.24
N VAL A 244 1.96 9.15 11.82
CA VAL A 244 0.80 8.75 12.63
C VAL A 244 0.58 9.70 13.79
N ALA A 245 1.64 10.03 14.55
CA ALA A 245 1.55 10.95 15.67
C ALA A 245 1.10 12.36 15.24
N SER A 246 1.70 12.92 14.18
CA SER A 246 1.35 14.25 13.67
C SER A 246 -0.08 14.32 13.10
N LEU A 247 -0.50 13.30 12.35
CA LEU A 247 -1.86 13.23 11.80
C LEU A 247 -2.91 13.10 12.90
N ASN A 248 -2.67 12.21 13.87
CA ASN A 248 -3.56 12.03 15.00
C ASN A 248 -3.64 13.29 15.89
N ALA A 249 -2.51 13.97 16.11
CA ALA A 249 -2.49 15.23 16.85
C ALA A 249 -3.27 16.35 16.13
N ARG A 250 -3.28 16.36 14.80
CA ARG A 250 -3.97 17.38 14.00
C ARG A 250 -5.46 17.11 13.86
N PHE A 251 -5.86 15.89 13.52
CA PHE A 251 -7.23 15.56 13.12
C PHE A 251 -8.02 14.79 14.19
N GLY A 252 -7.33 14.17 15.16
CA GLY A 252 -7.95 13.44 16.27
C GLY A 252 -8.95 12.36 15.80
N GLY A 253 -10.08 12.27 16.51
CA GLY A 253 -11.13 11.27 16.25
C GLY A 253 -11.91 11.47 14.95
N GLU A 254 -11.78 12.63 14.28
CA GLU A 254 -12.40 12.86 12.98
C GLU A 254 -11.72 12.07 11.86
N LEU A 255 -10.42 11.79 12.00
CA LEU A 255 -9.65 11.00 11.04
C LEU A 255 -9.90 9.50 11.25
N ARG A 256 -10.43 8.83 10.23
CA ARG A 256 -10.57 7.37 10.23
C ARG A 256 -9.32 6.70 9.67
N TRP A 257 -8.84 5.66 10.37
CA TRP A 257 -7.72 4.82 9.94
C TRP A 257 -8.24 3.46 9.49
N PHE A 258 -8.06 3.12 8.22
CA PHE A 258 -8.30 1.77 7.70
C PHE A 258 -6.98 0.99 7.63
N VAL A 259 -6.94 -0.15 8.30
CA VAL A 259 -5.73 -0.97 8.42
C VAL A 259 -6.04 -2.45 8.22
N PRO A 260 -5.11 -3.27 7.69
CA PRO A 260 -5.26 -4.71 7.63
C PRO A 260 -5.18 -5.35 9.03
N LEU A 261 -5.77 -6.54 9.18
CA LEU A 261 -5.77 -7.32 10.44
C LEU A 261 -4.40 -7.39 11.15
N GLY A 262 -4.39 -7.14 12.45
CA GLY A 262 -3.22 -7.16 13.33
C GLY A 262 -2.51 -5.80 13.52
N LEU A 263 -3.03 -4.70 12.97
CA LEU A 263 -2.47 -3.34 13.12
C LEU A 263 -3.27 -2.42 14.06
N MET A 264 -4.52 -2.74 14.39
CA MET A 264 -5.36 -1.91 15.26
C MET A 264 -4.71 -1.65 16.61
N ASP A 265 -4.24 -2.69 17.28
CA ASP A 265 -3.59 -2.58 18.60
C ASP A 265 -2.38 -1.64 18.56
N TRP A 266 -1.62 -1.64 17.46
CA TRP A 266 -0.49 -0.73 17.31
C TRP A 266 -0.95 0.73 17.15
N LEU A 267 -1.95 1.01 16.31
CA LEU A 267 -2.51 2.35 16.10
C LEU A 267 -3.16 2.90 17.39
N VAL A 268 -3.95 2.07 18.09
CA VAL A 268 -4.59 2.42 19.37
C VAL A 268 -3.55 2.77 20.43
N LYS A 269 -2.43 2.02 20.50
CA LYS A 269 -1.30 2.35 21.38
C LYS A 269 -0.62 3.67 21.04
N MET A 270 -0.72 4.13 19.79
CA MET A 270 -0.27 5.47 19.37
C MET A 270 -1.30 6.57 19.63
N GLY A 271 -2.46 6.23 20.20
CA GLY A 271 -3.52 7.17 20.57
C GLY A 271 -4.56 7.41 19.49
N CYS A 272 -4.59 6.61 18.42
CA CYS A 272 -5.62 6.71 17.40
C CYS A 272 -6.94 6.09 17.90
N GLU A 273 -8.01 6.87 17.91
CA GLU A 273 -9.31 6.45 18.48
C GLU A 273 -10.27 5.85 17.44
N ASN A 274 -10.19 6.30 16.18
CA ASN A 274 -11.09 5.90 15.09
C ASN A 274 -10.36 4.99 14.10
N VAL A 275 -10.10 3.75 14.52
CA VAL A 275 -9.39 2.73 13.73
C VAL A 275 -10.36 1.64 13.32
N MET A 276 -10.33 1.25 12.05
CA MET A 276 -11.07 0.14 11.50
C MET A 276 -10.10 -0.88 10.92
N GLU A 277 -10.18 -2.10 11.41
CA GLU A 277 -9.31 -3.20 11.03
C GLU A 277 -10.10 -4.21 10.20
N LEU A 278 -9.57 -4.58 9.03
CA LEU A 278 -10.28 -5.39 8.05
C LEU A 278 -9.43 -6.55 7.53
N ASP A 279 -10.05 -7.72 7.37
CA ASP A 279 -9.52 -8.81 6.56
C ASP A 279 -9.70 -8.53 5.06
N TRP A 280 -9.03 -9.31 4.22
CA TRP A 280 -9.29 -9.25 2.78
C TRP A 280 -10.76 -9.51 2.46
N TRP A 281 -11.27 -8.70 1.56
CA TRP A 281 -12.66 -8.64 1.08
C TRP A 281 -13.67 -8.11 2.09
N GLU A 282 -13.25 -7.78 3.31
CA GLU A 282 -14.08 -7.02 4.23
C GLU A 282 -14.10 -5.55 3.84
N GLU A 283 -15.24 -4.92 4.10
CA GLU A 283 -15.52 -3.56 3.70
C GLU A 283 -16.10 -2.74 4.85
N ASN A 284 -15.92 -1.43 4.77
CA ASN A 284 -16.54 -0.47 5.66
C ASN A 284 -16.64 0.90 4.99
N CYS A 285 -17.34 1.85 5.61
CA CYS A 285 -17.43 3.23 5.14
C CYS A 285 -16.88 4.19 6.20
N VAL A 286 -16.87 5.49 5.90
CA VAL A 286 -16.59 6.55 6.88
C VAL A 286 -17.92 7.11 7.39
N PRO A 287 -18.10 7.33 8.70
CA PRO A 287 -19.33 7.93 9.21
C PRO A 287 -19.54 9.31 8.58
N GLY A 288 -20.71 9.52 7.99
CA GLY A 288 -21.03 10.74 7.23
C GLY A 288 -20.73 10.66 5.73
N HIS A 289 -20.05 9.61 5.27
CA HIS A 289 -19.78 9.30 3.85
C HIS A 289 -20.10 7.82 3.57
N ASP A 290 -21.32 7.39 3.90
CA ASP A 290 -21.76 5.99 3.83
C ASP A 290 -21.86 5.45 2.38
N ASP A 291 -21.77 6.33 1.40
CA ASP A 291 -21.76 6.06 -0.03
C ASP A 291 -20.36 5.78 -0.61
N VAL A 292 -19.30 6.02 0.17
CA VAL A 292 -17.91 5.67 -0.19
C VAL A 292 -17.46 4.46 0.63
N THR A 293 -17.33 3.33 -0.06
CA THR A 293 -16.96 2.04 0.54
C THR A 293 -15.47 1.77 0.38
N PHE A 294 -14.80 1.44 1.47
CA PHE A 294 -13.41 1.02 1.53
C PHE A 294 -13.35 -0.49 1.72
N VAL A 295 -12.77 -1.18 0.75
CA VAL A 295 -12.59 -2.63 0.77
C VAL A 295 -11.10 -2.94 0.93
N CYS A 296 -10.76 -3.69 1.98
CA CYS A 296 -9.42 -4.23 2.15
C CYS A 296 -9.26 -5.37 1.14
N THR A 297 -8.37 -5.24 0.14
CA THR A 297 -8.20 -6.24 -0.91
C THR A 297 -6.84 -6.93 -0.82
N PRO A 298 -6.66 -8.14 -1.39
CA PRO A 298 -5.37 -8.83 -1.28
C PRO A 298 -4.22 -8.14 -2.00
N ALA A 299 -3.01 -8.40 -1.51
CA ALA A 299 -1.74 -8.10 -2.16
C ALA A 299 -0.77 -9.26 -1.88
N GLN A 300 0.26 -9.42 -2.68
CA GLN A 300 1.31 -10.42 -2.45
C GLN A 300 2.53 -9.75 -1.81
N HIS A 301 2.54 -9.67 -0.48
CA HIS A 301 3.63 -9.03 0.27
C HIS A 301 3.82 -9.69 1.65
N TRP A 302 4.41 -8.97 2.59
CA TRP A 302 4.66 -9.40 3.96
C TRP A 302 4.67 -8.19 4.90
N SER A 303 4.69 -8.46 6.20
CA SER A 303 4.71 -7.44 7.25
C SER A 303 5.80 -7.73 8.26
N LYS A 304 6.53 -6.71 8.69
CA LYS A 304 7.48 -6.79 9.81
C LYS A 304 7.81 -5.41 10.37
N ARG A 305 8.00 -5.30 11.68
CA ARG A 305 8.53 -4.07 12.33
C ARG A 305 9.66 -4.37 13.30
N THR A 306 9.59 -5.49 13.98
CA THR A 306 10.58 -5.90 15.00
C THR A 306 11.22 -7.23 14.63
N ALA A 307 12.20 -7.69 15.42
CA ALA A 307 12.90 -8.93 15.11
C ALA A 307 12.01 -10.20 15.15
N MET A 308 10.84 -10.14 15.79
CA MET A 308 10.02 -11.32 16.14
C MET A 308 8.58 -11.26 15.62
N ASP A 309 8.22 -10.25 14.84
CA ASP A 309 6.84 -10.00 14.41
C ASP A 309 6.56 -10.25 12.92
N ASP A 310 7.44 -10.99 12.23
CA ASP A 310 7.24 -11.41 10.84
C ASP A 310 5.81 -11.93 10.62
N ASN A 311 5.04 -11.26 9.76
CA ASN A 311 3.68 -11.60 9.39
C ASN A 311 2.70 -11.76 10.57
N LYS A 312 2.91 -11.04 11.67
CA LYS A 312 1.89 -10.94 12.75
C LYS A 312 0.71 -10.06 12.38
N SER A 313 0.93 -9.09 11.50
CA SER A 313 -0.14 -8.33 10.84
C SER A 313 -0.23 -8.74 9.37
N LEU A 314 -1.42 -8.57 8.81
CA LEU A 314 -1.73 -8.77 7.41
C LEU A 314 -1.16 -7.59 6.58
N TRP A 315 -1.15 -7.76 5.27
CA TRP A 315 -0.82 -6.74 4.26
C TRP A 315 -1.97 -6.70 3.26
N SER A 316 -2.21 -5.56 2.62
CA SER A 316 -3.35 -5.38 1.74
C SER A 316 -3.10 -4.35 0.65
N SER A 317 -3.90 -4.46 -0.41
CA SER A 317 -4.27 -3.34 -1.27
C SER A 317 -5.62 -2.76 -0.78
N TRP A 318 -6.06 -1.65 -1.35
CA TRP A 318 -7.33 -1.02 -1.01
C TRP A 318 -8.13 -0.68 -2.26
N SER A 319 -9.39 -1.10 -2.30
CA SER A 319 -10.36 -0.66 -3.31
C SER A 319 -11.33 0.33 -2.66
N VAL A 320 -11.46 1.52 -3.23
CA VAL A 320 -12.36 2.58 -2.75
C VAL A 320 -13.43 2.82 -3.80
N LEU A 321 -14.69 2.64 -3.40
CA LEU A 321 -15.85 2.61 -4.28
C LEU A 321 -16.79 3.75 -3.89
N GLY A 322 -16.73 4.85 -4.63
CA GLY A 322 -17.66 5.96 -4.51
C GLY A 322 -18.82 5.88 -5.51
N PRO A 323 -19.79 6.80 -5.40
CA PRO A 323 -20.90 6.91 -6.35
C PRO A 323 -20.46 7.29 -7.77
N ASP A 324 -19.48 8.20 -7.91
CA ASP A 324 -19.03 8.70 -9.21
C ASP A 324 -17.65 8.17 -9.62
N HIS A 325 -16.80 7.81 -8.64
CA HIS A 325 -15.43 7.36 -8.90
C HIS A 325 -15.04 6.08 -8.16
N ARG A 326 -14.08 5.35 -8.73
CA ARG A 326 -13.41 4.22 -8.08
C ARG A 326 -11.90 4.39 -8.09
N PHE A 327 -11.29 4.20 -6.93
CA PHE A 327 -9.84 4.28 -6.74
C PHE A 327 -9.27 2.94 -6.23
N PHE A 328 -8.12 2.54 -6.77
CA PHE A 328 -7.37 1.37 -6.27
C PHE A 328 -5.99 1.80 -5.77
N PHE A 329 -5.61 1.36 -4.58
CA PHE A 329 -4.27 1.52 -4.05
C PHE A 329 -3.62 0.15 -3.87
N ALA A 330 -2.57 -0.12 -4.64
CA ALA A 330 -1.96 -1.45 -4.67
C ALA A 330 -1.18 -1.81 -3.39
N GLY A 331 -0.74 -0.81 -2.61
CA GLY A 331 0.29 -1.01 -1.60
C GLY A 331 1.59 -1.53 -2.22
N ASP A 332 2.42 -2.17 -1.40
CA ASP A 332 3.51 -3.00 -1.90
C ASP A 332 3.00 -4.39 -2.26
N THR A 333 3.47 -4.89 -3.40
CA THR A 333 3.06 -6.21 -3.86
C THR A 333 4.01 -6.75 -4.91
N GLY A 334 4.23 -8.07 -4.90
CA GLY A 334 4.60 -8.84 -6.08
C GLY A 334 3.37 -9.09 -6.97
N TYR A 335 3.58 -9.62 -8.16
CA TYR A 335 2.46 -9.96 -9.04
C TYR A 335 1.74 -11.24 -8.58
N CYS A 336 0.41 -11.25 -8.54
CA CYS A 336 -0.39 -12.42 -8.20
C CYS A 336 -1.76 -12.42 -8.90
N ALA A 337 -2.45 -13.57 -8.89
CA ALA A 337 -3.74 -13.73 -9.57
C ALA A 337 -4.88 -12.88 -8.97
N SER A 338 -4.72 -12.39 -7.73
CA SER A 338 -5.77 -11.64 -7.05
C SER A 338 -6.13 -10.33 -7.74
N PHE A 339 -5.24 -9.74 -8.56
CA PHE A 339 -5.55 -8.53 -9.31
C PHE A 339 -6.68 -8.74 -10.32
N GLN A 340 -6.78 -9.94 -10.91
CA GLN A 340 -7.90 -10.30 -11.79
C GLN A 340 -9.20 -10.52 -11.00
N GLU A 341 -9.12 -11.04 -9.78
CA GLU A 341 -10.26 -11.15 -8.88
C GLU A 341 -10.80 -9.76 -8.51
N ILE A 342 -9.89 -8.84 -8.12
CA ILE A 342 -10.21 -7.44 -7.81
C ILE A 342 -10.84 -6.75 -9.02
N GLY A 343 -10.23 -6.86 -10.20
CA GLY A 343 -10.77 -6.25 -11.43
C GLY A 343 -12.14 -6.80 -11.82
N ARG A 344 -12.37 -8.11 -11.70
CA ARG A 344 -13.69 -8.71 -11.96
C ARG A 344 -14.76 -8.25 -10.97
N ARG A 345 -14.40 -8.06 -9.70
CA ARG A 345 -15.36 -7.75 -8.62
C ARG A 345 -15.67 -6.25 -8.53
N PHE A 346 -14.68 -5.41 -8.73
CA PHE A 346 -14.76 -3.97 -8.44
C PHE A 346 -14.41 -3.07 -9.62
N GLY A 347 -13.81 -3.61 -10.69
CA GLY A 347 -13.49 -2.84 -11.88
C GLY A 347 -14.72 -2.40 -12.67
N PRO A 348 -14.55 -1.48 -13.64
CA PRO A 348 -13.30 -0.74 -13.91
C PRO A 348 -13.03 0.33 -12.84
N PHE A 349 -11.75 0.59 -12.56
CA PHE A 349 -11.32 1.69 -11.68
C PHE A 349 -11.01 2.95 -12.50
N ASP A 350 -11.34 4.14 -12.00
CA ASP A 350 -11.01 5.39 -12.67
C ASP A 350 -9.53 5.74 -12.51
N LEU A 351 -9.00 5.51 -11.30
CA LEU A 351 -7.58 5.70 -10.99
C LEU A 351 -7.04 4.54 -10.16
N ALA A 352 -5.80 4.15 -10.42
CA ALA A 352 -5.05 3.27 -9.53
C ALA A 352 -3.67 3.85 -9.18
N ALA A 353 -3.24 3.72 -7.93
CA ALA A 353 -1.86 4.01 -7.51
C ALA A 353 -1.09 2.69 -7.38
N ILE A 354 -0.10 2.48 -8.25
CA ILE A 354 0.60 1.19 -8.43
C ILE A 354 2.13 1.39 -8.30
N PRO A 355 2.83 0.57 -7.49
CA PRO A 355 4.27 0.68 -7.31
C PRO A 355 5.03 0.32 -8.59
N ILE A 356 6.11 1.05 -8.86
CA ILE A 356 7.02 0.75 -9.98
C ILE A 356 8.48 0.63 -9.55
N GLY A 357 8.80 0.86 -8.28
CA GLY A 357 10.16 0.82 -7.74
C GLY A 357 10.37 -0.33 -6.74
N ALA A 358 11.60 -0.46 -6.26
CA ALA A 358 12.06 -1.49 -5.32
C ALA A 358 12.16 -2.93 -5.88
N TYR A 359 12.42 -3.07 -7.18
CA TYR A 359 12.31 -4.35 -7.87
C TYR A 359 13.63 -5.06 -8.16
N LEU A 360 14.81 -4.45 -7.98
CA LEU A 360 16.10 -5.13 -8.21
C LEU A 360 16.86 -5.50 -6.92
N PRO A 361 17.52 -6.68 -6.88
CA PRO A 361 17.58 -7.69 -7.93
C PRO A 361 16.32 -8.59 -7.97
N ARG A 362 15.90 -9.02 -9.17
CA ARG A 362 14.62 -9.74 -9.36
C ARG A 362 14.53 -11.04 -8.58
N ASP A 363 15.62 -11.80 -8.46
CA ASP A 363 15.63 -13.06 -7.71
C ASP A 363 15.42 -12.90 -6.20
N VAL A 364 15.57 -11.68 -5.68
CA VAL A 364 15.28 -11.31 -4.28
C VAL A 364 13.93 -10.61 -4.16
N MET A 365 13.58 -9.75 -5.11
CA MET A 365 12.45 -8.83 -4.98
C MET A 365 11.16 -9.33 -5.65
N GLN A 366 11.21 -10.20 -6.67
CA GLN A 366 10.02 -10.52 -7.51
C GLN A 366 8.81 -11.07 -6.74
N GLY A 367 9.05 -11.77 -5.62
CA GLY A 367 7.97 -12.30 -4.80
C GLY A 367 7.18 -11.22 -4.04
N GLN A 368 7.77 -10.05 -3.83
CA GLN A 368 7.30 -9.01 -2.91
C GLN A 368 7.15 -7.62 -3.57
N HIS A 369 7.84 -7.37 -4.69
CA HIS A 369 7.76 -6.11 -5.43
C HIS A 369 7.67 -6.38 -6.94
N VAL A 370 6.66 -5.78 -7.56
CA VAL A 370 6.52 -5.74 -9.01
C VAL A 370 7.59 -4.87 -9.66
N ASP A 371 8.05 -5.29 -10.84
CA ASP A 371 8.75 -4.38 -11.75
C ASP A 371 7.73 -3.56 -12.60
N PRO A 372 8.18 -2.57 -13.40
CA PRO A 372 7.25 -1.77 -14.20
C PRO A 372 6.47 -2.57 -15.27
N VAL A 373 6.94 -3.74 -15.69
CA VAL A 373 6.21 -4.61 -16.64
C VAL A 373 5.03 -5.27 -15.92
N GLU A 374 5.28 -5.81 -14.73
CA GLU A 374 4.25 -6.38 -13.86
C GLU A 374 3.28 -5.30 -13.36
N ALA A 375 3.74 -4.07 -13.11
CA ALA A 375 2.87 -2.95 -12.75
C ALA A 375 1.86 -2.63 -13.87
N VAL A 376 2.29 -2.62 -15.14
CA VAL A 376 1.39 -2.48 -16.29
C VAL A 376 0.41 -3.66 -16.38
N GLN A 377 0.84 -4.87 -16.02
CA GLN A 377 -0.06 -6.01 -15.97
C GLN A 377 -1.13 -5.85 -14.86
N ILE A 378 -0.76 -5.35 -13.68
CA ILE A 378 -1.73 -5.02 -12.61
C ILE A 378 -2.75 -4.00 -13.13
N HIS A 379 -2.29 -2.91 -13.77
CA HIS A 379 -3.16 -1.89 -14.37
C HIS A 379 -4.23 -2.50 -15.30
N GLN A 380 -3.84 -3.45 -16.15
CA GLN A 380 -4.77 -4.16 -17.04
C GLN A 380 -5.72 -5.09 -16.26
N ASP A 381 -5.20 -5.88 -15.33
CA ASP A 381 -5.94 -6.93 -14.62
C ASP A 381 -7.01 -6.37 -13.67
N ILE A 382 -6.73 -5.24 -13.02
CA ILE A 382 -7.72 -4.52 -12.22
C ILE A 382 -8.69 -3.69 -13.09
N GLN A 383 -8.45 -3.59 -14.41
CA GLN A 383 -9.24 -2.79 -15.35
C GLN A 383 -9.22 -1.29 -15.00
N ALA A 384 -8.05 -0.74 -14.66
CA ALA A 384 -7.91 0.69 -14.40
C ALA A 384 -7.92 1.50 -15.70
N LYS A 385 -8.69 2.59 -15.73
CA LYS A 385 -8.68 3.56 -16.85
C LYS A 385 -7.38 4.37 -16.85
N GLN A 386 -6.97 4.82 -15.67
CA GLN A 386 -5.71 5.53 -15.46
C GLN A 386 -4.96 4.98 -14.24
N SER A 387 -3.64 5.13 -14.22
CA SER A 387 -2.82 4.81 -13.06
C SER A 387 -1.72 5.84 -12.83
N VAL A 388 -1.39 6.06 -11.56
CA VAL A 388 -0.27 6.88 -11.12
C VAL A 388 0.82 5.99 -10.52
N ALA A 389 2.06 6.22 -10.93
CA ALA A 389 3.22 5.48 -10.44
C ALA A 389 3.64 5.92 -9.03
N ILE A 390 3.79 4.96 -8.11
CA ILE A 390 4.23 5.19 -6.73
C ILE A 390 5.46 4.34 -6.36
N HIS A 391 5.93 4.43 -5.12
CA HIS A 391 7.02 3.63 -4.53
C HIS A 391 8.43 3.84 -5.15
N TRP A 392 8.59 4.87 -6.00
CA TRP A 392 9.86 5.19 -6.66
C TRP A 392 10.33 6.62 -6.34
N GLY A 393 11.57 6.96 -6.72
CA GLY A 393 12.06 8.34 -6.70
C GLY A 393 12.18 9.01 -5.32
N THR A 394 12.02 8.26 -4.22
CA THR A 394 11.97 8.85 -2.86
C THR A 394 12.98 8.25 -1.90
N PHE A 395 13.01 6.92 -1.79
CA PHE A 395 13.96 6.14 -1.00
C PHE A 395 14.72 5.18 -1.90
N ALA A 396 15.99 4.91 -1.56
CA ALA A 396 16.77 3.85 -2.20
C ALA A 396 16.61 2.56 -1.39
N LEU A 397 15.55 1.81 -1.67
CA LEU A 397 15.19 0.56 -0.97
C LEU A 397 15.73 -0.69 -1.67
N ALA A 398 16.10 -0.56 -2.93
CA ALA A 398 16.58 -1.62 -3.80
C ALA A 398 17.69 -1.10 -4.72
N TYR A 399 18.15 -1.93 -5.67
CA TYR A 399 19.40 -1.71 -6.39
C TYR A 399 19.24 -1.20 -7.83
N GLU A 400 18.02 -0.95 -8.30
CA GLU A 400 17.78 -0.27 -9.57
C GLU A 400 18.21 1.19 -9.52
N TYR A 401 18.67 1.70 -10.66
CA TYR A 401 18.99 3.12 -10.81
C TYR A 401 17.75 3.98 -10.53
N TYR A 402 17.89 5.06 -9.77
CA TYR A 402 16.75 5.81 -9.22
C TYR A 402 15.80 6.41 -10.28
N LEU A 403 16.25 6.63 -11.53
CA LEU A 403 15.41 7.08 -12.66
C LEU A 403 15.04 5.96 -13.65
N GLU A 404 15.46 4.72 -13.40
CA GLU A 404 15.08 3.58 -14.23
C GLU A 404 13.57 3.29 -14.22
N PRO A 405 12.84 3.39 -13.09
CA PRO A 405 11.44 2.97 -13.04
C PRO A 405 10.52 3.66 -14.08
N PRO A 406 10.53 5.00 -14.23
CA PRO A 406 9.72 5.67 -15.26
C PRO A 406 10.09 5.29 -16.69
N VAL A 407 11.38 5.05 -16.95
CA VAL A 407 11.85 4.64 -18.28
C VAL A 407 11.25 3.29 -18.64
N ARG A 408 11.40 2.31 -17.73
CA ARG A 408 10.86 0.96 -17.91
C ARG A 408 9.33 0.91 -17.94
N LEU A 409 8.66 1.80 -17.21
CA LEU A 409 7.21 1.95 -17.30
C LEU A 409 6.79 2.34 -18.71
N ARG A 410 7.42 3.36 -19.32
CA ARG A 410 7.11 3.78 -20.69
C ARG A 410 7.36 2.66 -21.70
N GLU A 411 8.49 1.95 -21.58
CA GLU A 411 8.81 0.80 -22.44
C GLU A 411 7.76 -0.32 -22.31
N ALA A 412 7.28 -0.59 -21.09
CA ALA A 412 6.25 -1.59 -20.85
C ALA A 412 4.90 -1.20 -21.46
N LEU A 413 4.51 0.08 -21.36
CA LEU A 413 3.30 0.62 -21.99
C LEU A 413 3.37 0.53 -23.52
N GLU A 414 4.48 0.97 -24.11
CA GLU A 414 4.70 0.92 -25.56
C GLU A 414 4.62 -0.52 -26.08
N LYS A 415 5.27 -1.46 -25.40
CA LYS A 415 5.22 -2.90 -25.75
C LYS A 415 3.82 -3.49 -25.70
N LYS A 416 2.94 -2.97 -24.83
CA LYS A 416 1.54 -3.39 -24.69
C LYS A 416 0.59 -2.60 -25.60
N GLY A 417 1.08 -1.63 -26.36
CA GLY A 417 0.25 -0.74 -27.19
C GLY A 417 -0.64 0.20 -26.38
N LEU A 418 -0.27 0.48 -25.12
CA LEU A 418 -1.00 1.36 -24.23
C LEU A 418 -0.49 2.79 -24.36
N LYS A 419 -1.41 3.75 -24.18
CA LYS A 419 -1.11 5.17 -24.26
C LYS A 419 -0.36 5.62 -22.99
N PRO A 420 0.72 6.44 -23.08
CA PRO A 420 1.44 6.93 -21.90
C PRO A 420 0.55 7.64 -20.88
N GLU A 421 -0.57 8.22 -21.31
CA GLU A 421 -1.50 8.94 -20.42
C GLU A 421 -2.33 8.01 -19.53
N CYS A 422 -2.42 6.71 -19.83
CA CYS A 422 -3.17 5.75 -19.01
C CYS A 422 -2.37 5.23 -17.81
N PHE A 423 -1.05 5.38 -17.80
CA PHE A 423 -0.23 5.09 -16.62
C PHE A 423 0.94 6.07 -16.56
N PHE A 424 0.78 7.10 -15.74
CA PHE A 424 1.66 8.26 -15.71
C PHE A 424 2.47 8.34 -14.41
N THR A 425 3.55 9.11 -14.48
CA THR A 425 4.33 9.54 -13.31
C THR A 425 4.02 10.99 -13.01
N LEU A 426 4.12 11.37 -11.74
CA LEU A 426 4.05 12.76 -11.29
C LEU A 426 5.41 13.17 -10.72
N HIS A 427 5.68 14.47 -10.65
CA HIS A 427 6.71 15.00 -9.77
C HIS A 427 6.24 15.00 -8.32
N HIS A 428 7.19 15.01 -7.36
CA HIS A 428 6.83 15.11 -5.94
C HIS A 428 6.06 16.42 -5.70
N GLY A 429 4.85 16.32 -5.15
CA GLY A 429 3.95 17.44 -4.89
C GLY A 429 3.08 17.87 -6.07
N GLU A 430 3.26 17.27 -7.24
CA GLU A 430 2.40 17.54 -8.39
C GLU A 430 1.01 16.89 -8.20
N SER A 431 0.00 17.59 -8.69
CA SER A 431 -1.40 17.18 -8.65
C SER A 431 -1.97 17.06 -10.05
N ARG A 432 -2.84 16.07 -10.25
CA ARG A 432 -3.56 15.86 -11.51
C ARG A 432 -5.04 15.62 -11.26
N LEU A 433 -5.87 16.35 -11.99
CA LEU A 433 -7.29 16.07 -12.09
C LEU A 433 -7.52 14.95 -13.11
N ILE A 434 -8.26 13.92 -12.71
CA ILE A 434 -8.64 12.79 -13.54
C ILE A 434 -10.00 13.12 -14.16
N ALA A 435 -9.99 13.40 -15.47
CA ALA A 435 -11.21 13.72 -16.18
C ALA A 435 -12.15 12.51 -16.21
N THR A 436 -13.41 12.69 -15.80
CA THR A 436 -14.47 11.76 -16.15
C THR A 436 -14.71 11.84 -17.64
N GLN A 437 -14.39 10.76 -18.36
CA GLN A 437 -14.93 10.61 -19.70
C GLN A 437 -16.43 10.30 -19.58
N HIS A 438 -17.26 11.33 -19.48
CA HIS A 438 -18.67 11.21 -19.84
C HIS A 438 -18.75 11.19 -21.36
N GLY A 439 -18.62 9.99 -21.92
CA GLY A 439 -18.96 9.70 -23.30
C GLY A 439 -19.63 8.35 -23.34
N ASP A 440 -20.96 8.33 -23.49
CA ASP A 440 -21.65 7.17 -24.01
C ASP A 440 -20.99 6.79 -25.33
N VAL A 441 -20.40 5.60 -25.39
CA VAL A 441 -19.77 5.04 -26.60
C VAL A 441 -20.84 4.49 -27.56
N PHE A 442 -21.99 5.17 -27.61
CA PHE A 442 -23.06 4.94 -28.57
C PHE A 442 -23.42 6.26 -29.25
N GLU A 443 -22.46 6.81 -30.00
CA GLU A 443 -22.72 7.55 -31.24
C GLU A 443 -21.77 7.08 -32.33
#